data_AF-A0A1N7AKB3-F1
#
_entry.id   AF-A0A1N7AKB3-F1
#
_cell.length_a   1.000
_cell.length_b   1.000
_cell.length_c   1.000
_cell.angle_alpha   90.00
_cell.angle_beta   90.00
_cell.angle_gamma   90.00
#
_symmetry.space_group_name_H-M   'P 1'
#
loop_
_entity.id
_entity.type
_entity.pdbx_description
1 polymer ?
#
loop_
_entity_poly.entity_id
_entity_poly.type
_entity_poly.pdbx_seq_one_letter_code
_entity_poly.pdbx_strand_id
1 'polypeptide(L)'
;MTAPRKGITRQEAVRRVLLGIADDQEGYTALLALLEEQFHASLHHQSARLTALADQVVAAVEQLDARRRQRVSLVTALLGPKAEMAQLFALLQEDARSKAQADWSALEQMVLECKRLNSRNSELLTEQYSIMQRVLHGEEDTYAPG
;
A
#
# COMPACT_ATOMS: atom_id res chain seq x y z
N MET A 1 -17.15 -42.59 0.20
CA MET A 1 -18.03 -41.41 0.21
C MET A 1 -17.21 -40.20 0.62
N THR A 2 -16.70 -39.45 -0.35
CA THR A 2 -15.87 -38.27 -0.11
C THR A 2 -16.80 -37.10 0.12
N ALA A 3 -16.77 -36.49 1.31
CA ALA A 3 -17.60 -35.33 1.62
C ALA A 3 -17.35 -34.20 0.60
N PRO A 4 -18.38 -33.49 0.11
CA PRO A 4 -18.15 -32.33 -0.73
C PRO A 4 -17.39 -31.29 0.09
N ARG A 5 -16.23 -30.84 -0.41
CA ARG A 5 -15.58 -29.63 0.09
C ARG A 5 -16.61 -28.51 -0.05
N LYS A 6 -17.22 -28.07 1.06
CA LYS A 6 -18.10 -26.90 1.05
C LYS A 6 -17.26 -25.70 0.67
N GLY A 7 -17.27 -25.35 -0.61
CA GLY A 7 -16.79 -24.06 -1.09
C GLY A 7 -17.52 -22.94 -0.36
N ILE A 8 -16.88 -21.77 -0.29
CA ILE A 8 -17.51 -20.61 0.36
C ILE A 8 -18.82 -20.27 -0.38
N THR A 9 -19.86 -19.88 0.37
CA THR A 9 -21.12 -19.46 -0.26
C THR A 9 -20.94 -18.08 -0.90
N ARG A 10 -21.83 -17.71 -1.84
CA ARG A 10 -21.85 -16.37 -2.44
C ARG A 10 -21.91 -15.27 -1.38
N GLN A 11 -22.76 -15.44 -0.37
CA GLN A 11 -22.91 -14.48 0.72
C GLN A 11 -21.63 -14.36 1.57
N GLU A 12 -20.97 -15.48 1.86
CA GLU A 12 -19.70 -15.47 2.58
C GLU A 12 -18.57 -14.82 1.76
N ALA A 13 -18.54 -15.04 0.44
CA ALA A 13 -17.60 -14.39 -0.45
C ALA A 13 -17.78 -12.86 -0.47
N VAL A 14 -19.03 -12.38 -0.59
CA VAL A 14 -19.36 -10.95 -0.52
C VAL A 14 -18.92 -10.38 0.83
N ARG A 15 -19.26 -11.06 1.94
CA ARG A 15 -18.85 -10.63 3.29
C ARG A 15 -17.34 -10.53 3.43
N ARG A 16 -16.58 -11.50 2.91
CA ARG A 16 -15.11 -11.48 2.93
C ARG A 16 -14.52 -10.35 2.10
N VAL A 17 -15.12 -10.01 0.96
CA VAL A 17 -14.70 -8.84 0.19
C VAL A 17 -14.90 -7.55 0.99
N LEU A 18 -16.07 -7.37 1.60
CA LEU A 18 -16.37 -6.17 2.38
C LEU A 18 -15.48 -6.04 3.62
N LEU A 19 -15.26 -7.14 4.36
CA LEU A 19 -14.34 -7.15 5.49
C LEU A 19 -12.90 -6.84 5.03
N GLY A 20 -12.48 -7.41 3.90
CA GLY A 20 -11.15 -7.16 3.34
C GLY A 20 -10.91 -5.71 2.94
N ILE A 21 -11.95 -4.92 2.63
CA ILE A 21 -11.81 -3.47 2.40
C ILE A 21 -11.47 -2.75 3.70
N ALA A 22 -12.12 -3.10 4.81
CA ALA A 22 -11.80 -2.52 6.12
C ALA A 22 -10.39 -2.91 6.56
N ASP A 23 -10.02 -4.19 6.40
CA ASP A 23 -8.66 -4.65 6.70
C ASP A 23 -7.61 -3.89 5.85
N ASP A 24 -7.90 -3.67 4.57
CA ASP A 24 -7.03 -2.86 3.70
C ASP A 24 -6.88 -1.43 4.22
N GLN A 25 -7.97 -0.77 4.65
CA GLN A 25 -7.91 0.58 5.22
C GLN A 25 -7.00 0.63 6.46
N GLU A 26 -7.09 -0.36 7.35
CA GLU A 26 -6.18 -0.46 8.49
C GLU A 26 -4.72 -0.63 8.04
N GLY A 27 -4.47 -1.50 7.06
CA GLY A 27 -3.13 -1.73 6.51
C GLY A 27 -2.54 -0.50 5.83
N TYR A 28 -3.33 0.24 5.05
CA TYR A 28 -2.89 1.49 4.43
C TYR A 28 -2.68 2.59 5.47
N THR A 29 -3.46 2.65 6.55
CA THR A 29 -3.22 3.58 7.66
C THR A 29 -1.87 3.34 8.31
N ALA A 30 -1.54 2.06 8.58
CA ALA A 30 -0.23 1.69 9.11
C ALA A 30 0.91 2.02 8.14
N LEU A 31 0.72 1.77 6.84
CA LEU A 31 1.73 2.09 5.83
C LEU A 31 1.97 3.61 5.73
N LEU A 32 0.92 4.44 5.78
CA LEU A 32 1.06 5.89 5.80
C LEU A 32 1.90 6.36 7.00
N ALA A 33 1.66 5.80 8.18
CA ALA A 33 2.45 6.12 9.37
C ALA A 33 3.92 5.74 9.20
N LEU A 34 4.22 4.55 8.68
CA LEU A 34 5.59 4.11 8.40
C LEU A 34 6.31 5.03 7.40
N LEU A 35 5.60 5.49 6.37
CA LEU A 35 6.16 6.41 5.38
C LEU A 35 6.46 7.80 5.99
N GLU A 36 5.61 8.31 6.88
CA GLU A 36 5.92 9.56 7.59
C GLU A 36 7.10 9.38 8.56
N GLU A 37 7.17 8.25 9.28
CA GLU A 37 8.32 7.95 10.13
C GLU A 37 9.63 7.85 9.35
N GLN A 38 9.60 7.24 8.16
CA GLN A 38 10.77 7.15 7.28
C GLN A 38 11.23 8.54 6.82
N PHE A 39 10.29 9.44 6.53
CA PHE A 39 10.62 10.83 6.19
C PHE A 39 11.34 11.52 7.36
N HIS A 40 10.81 11.43 8.57
CA HIS A 40 11.45 12.01 9.76
C HIS A 40 12.82 11.38 10.04
N ALA A 41 12.94 10.06 9.96
CA ALA A 41 14.22 9.38 10.14
C ALA A 41 15.26 9.81 9.10
N SER A 42 14.83 10.12 7.87
CA SER A 42 15.67 10.63 6.79
C SER A 42 16.19 12.04 7.10
N LEU A 43 15.32 12.93 7.57
CA LEU A 43 15.71 14.29 7.98
C LEU A 43 16.69 14.31 9.16
N HIS A 44 16.63 13.30 10.04
CA HIS A 44 17.50 13.18 11.21
C HIS A 44 18.70 12.25 10.99
N HIS A 45 18.94 11.79 9.75
CA HIS A 45 20.05 10.91 9.37
C HIS A 45 20.14 9.63 10.22
N GLN A 46 19.00 9.04 10.57
CA GLN A 46 18.91 7.87 11.46
C GLN A 46 19.05 6.55 10.68
N SER A 47 20.23 6.27 10.12
CA SER A 47 20.45 5.14 9.19
C SER A 47 19.98 3.78 9.71
N ALA A 48 20.25 3.43 10.97
CA ALA A 48 19.78 2.15 11.53
C ALA A 48 18.25 2.07 11.61
N ARG A 49 17.58 3.19 11.92
CA ARG A 49 16.11 3.28 11.93
C ARG A 49 15.55 3.19 10.51
N LEU A 50 16.21 3.82 9.54
CA LEU A 50 15.81 3.75 8.13
C LEU A 50 15.82 2.33 7.59
N THR A 51 16.83 1.53 7.92
CA THR A 51 16.87 0.10 7.56
C THR A 51 15.67 -0.65 8.15
N ALA A 52 15.42 -0.49 9.46
CA ALA A 52 14.29 -1.16 10.11
C ALA A 52 12.93 -0.70 9.58
N LEU A 53 12.79 0.58 9.18
CA LEU A 53 11.57 1.10 8.56
C LEU A 53 11.39 0.56 7.14
N ALA A 54 12.46 0.41 6.36
CA ALA A 54 12.39 -0.18 5.03
C ALA A 54 11.86 -1.62 5.08
N ASP A 55 12.35 -2.44 6.00
CA ASP A 55 11.86 -3.81 6.19
C ASP A 55 10.36 -3.85 6.56
N GLN A 56 9.93 -2.95 7.44
CA GLN A 56 8.52 -2.82 7.84
C GLN A 56 7.63 -2.37 6.68
N VAL A 57 8.09 -1.41 5.86
CA VAL A 57 7.37 -0.95 4.67
C VAL A 57 7.22 -2.10 3.66
N VAL A 58 8.28 -2.87 3.41
CA VAL A 58 8.24 -4.04 2.52
C VAL A 58 7.21 -5.06 3.02
N ALA A 59 7.28 -5.43 4.30
CA ALA A 59 6.34 -6.38 4.89
C ALA A 59 4.88 -5.89 4.83
N ALA A 60 4.63 -4.60 5.07
CA ALA A 60 3.30 -4.01 4.97
C ALA A 60 2.76 -4.05 3.54
N VAL A 61 3.60 -3.72 2.54
CA VAL A 61 3.23 -3.76 1.12
C VAL A 61 2.93 -5.19 0.66
N GLU A 62 3.71 -6.19 1.08
CA GLU A 62 3.45 -7.60 0.77
C GLU A 62 2.10 -8.07 1.31
N GLN A 63 1.76 -7.69 2.55
CA GLN A 63 0.46 -8.01 3.15
C GLN A 63 -0.70 -7.36 2.39
N LEU A 64 -0.57 -6.07 2.04
CA LEU A 64 -1.56 -5.34 1.25
C LEU A 64 -1.75 -5.95 -0.14
N ASP A 65 -0.67 -6.36 -0.82
CA ASP A 65 -0.76 -7.02 -2.11
C ASP A 65 -1.43 -8.40 -2.01
N ALA A 66 -1.14 -9.18 -0.97
CA ALA A 66 -1.83 -10.45 -0.73
C ALA A 66 -3.34 -10.27 -0.55
N ARG A 67 -3.75 -9.27 0.24
CA ARG A 67 -5.18 -8.92 0.45
C ARG A 67 -5.85 -8.45 -0.84
N ARG A 68 -5.16 -7.60 -1.61
CA ARG A 68 -5.62 -7.18 -2.95
C ARG A 68 -5.87 -8.37 -3.86
N ARG A 69 -4.91 -9.30 -3.96
CA ARG A 69 -5.05 -10.52 -4.78
C ARG A 69 -6.22 -11.39 -4.33
N GLN A 70 -6.39 -11.56 -3.01
CA GLN A 70 -7.54 -12.28 -2.46
C GLN A 70 -8.87 -11.61 -2.83
N ARG A 71 -8.97 -10.28 -2.70
CA ARG A 71 -10.18 -9.53 -3.07
C ARG A 71 -10.49 -9.67 -4.55
N VAL A 72 -9.50 -9.49 -5.43
CA VAL A 72 -9.65 -9.68 -6.88
C VAL A 72 -10.13 -11.10 -7.18
N SER A 73 -9.50 -12.12 -6.58
CA SER A 73 -9.90 -13.52 -6.77
C SER A 73 -11.38 -13.77 -6.37
N LEU A 74 -11.82 -13.22 -5.24
CA LEU A 74 -13.21 -13.36 -4.78
C LEU A 74 -14.20 -12.65 -5.71
N VAL A 75 -13.89 -11.42 -6.14
CA VAL A 75 -14.72 -10.64 -7.06
C VAL A 75 -14.81 -11.33 -8.41
N THR A 76 -13.69 -11.83 -8.93
CA THR A 76 -13.65 -12.62 -10.15
C THR A 76 -14.47 -13.90 -10.06
N ALA A 77 -14.38 -14.63 -8.94
CA ALA A 77 -15.18 -15.83 -8.73
C ALA A 77 -16.69 -15.53 -8.65
N LEU A 78 -17.06 -14.34 -8.18
CA LEU A 78 -18.45 -13.91 -8.03
C LEU A 78 -19.09 -13.40 -9.32
N LEU A 79 -18.33 -12.67 -10.14
CA LEU A 79 -18.86 -11.83 -11.22
C LEU A 79 -18.16 -12.04 -12.58
N GLY A 80 -17.07 -12.81 -12.62
CA GLY A 80 -16.29 -13.11 -13.82
C GLY A 80 -14.95 -12.35 -13.92
N PRO A 81 -14.12 -12.66 -14.92
CA PRO A 81 -12.72 -12.22 -15.00
C PRO A 81 -12.52 -10.72 -15.25
N LYS A 82 -13.55 -10.00 -15.69
CA LYS A 82 -13.52 -8.54 -15.92
C LYS A 82 -14.34 -7.77 -14.90
N ALA A 83 -14.53 -8.37 -13.73
CA ALA A 83 -15.40 -7.81 -12.72
C ALA A 83 -14.74 -6.64 -12.00
N GLU A 84 -15.51 -5.57 -11.85
CA GLU A 84 -15.12 -4.36 -11.12
C GLU A 84 -15.83 -4.30 -9.76
N MET A 85 -15.23 -3.62 -8.78
CA MET A 85 -15.80 -3.47 -7.44
C MET A 85 -17.19 -2.80 -7.46
N ALA A 86 -17.39 -1.82 -8.35
CA ALA A 86 -18.69 -1.17 -8.54
C ALA A 86 -19.81 -2.15 -8.90
N GLN A 87 -19.50 -3.20 -9.68
CA GLN A 87 -20.48 -4.24 -10.04
C GLN A 87 -20.84 -5.12 -8.85
N LEU A 88 -19.90 -5.36 -7.93
CA LEU A 88 -20.18 -6.04 -6.66
C LEU A 88 -21.09 -5.19 -5.78
N PHE A 89 -20.82 -3.89 -5.65
CA PHE A 89 -21.61 -2.99 -4.80
C PHE A 89 -23.04 -2.83 -5.31
N ALA A 90 -23.27 -2.90 -6.62
CA ALA A 90 -24.61 -2.88 -7.21
C ALA A 90 -25.51 -4.02 -6.70
N LEU A 91 -24.92 -5.13 -6.20
CA LEU A 91 -25.66 -6.26 -5.63
C LEU A 91 -26.11 -6.04 -4.17
N LEU A 92 -25.63 -4.98 -3.51
CA LEU A 92 -25.95 -4.66 -2.13
C LEU A 92 -27.24 -3.84 -2.03
N GLN A 93 -27.88 -3.89 -0.86
CA GLN A 93 -28.95 -2.97 -0.47
C GLN A 93 -28.40 -1.54 -0.34
N GLU A 94 -29.25 -0.52 -0.48
CA GLU A 94 -28.83 0.88 -0.65
C GLU A 94 -27.85 1.37 0.42
N ASP A 95 -28.16 1.18 1.70
CA ASP A 95 -27.29 1.62 2.81
C ASP A 95 -25.91 0.92 2.77
N ALA A 96 -25.90 -0.39 2.53
CA ALA A 96 -24.67 -1.17 2.44
C ALA A 96 -23.86 -0.83 1.20
N ARG A 97 -24.52 -0.52 0.08
CA ARG A 97 -23.89 -0.06 -1.17
C ARG A 97 -23.21 1.29 -0.95
N SER A 98 -23.92 2.25 -0.37
CA SER A 98 -23.40 3.60 -0.14
C SER A 98 -22.18 3.57 0.77
N LYS A 99 -22.25 2.80 1.87
CA LYS A 99 -21.09 2.58 2.75
C LYS A 99 -19.92 1.93 2.00
N ALA A 100 -20.14 0.85 1.27
CA ALA A 100 -19.06 0.15 0.57
C ALA A 100 -18.38 1.03 -0.50
N GLN A 101 -19.15 1.88 -1.19
CA GLN A 101 -18.61 2.86 -2.15
C GLN A 101 -17.77 3.94 -1.45
N ALA A 102 -18.22 4.45 -0.31
CA ALA A 102 -17.47 5.43 0.47
C ALA A 102 -16.15 4.83 0.99
N ASP A 103 -16.20 3.61 1.56
CA ASP A 103 -15.03 2.91 2.07
C ASP A 103 -14.02 2.63 0.92
N TRP A 104 -14.52 2.22 -0.25
CA TRP A 104 -13.70 1.99 -1.43
C TRP A 104 -13.03 3.26 -1.97
N SER A 105 -13.78 4.36 -2.07
CA SER A 105 -13.24 5.65 -2.48
C SER A 105 -12.16 6.14 -1.52
N ALA A 106 -12.40 6.02 -0.20
CA ALA A 106 -11.41 6.37 0.82
C ALA A 106 -10.13 5.51 0.67
N LEU A 107 -10.27 4.20 0.45
CA LEU A 107 -9.15 3.31 0.20
C LEU A 107 -8.35 3.74 -1.04
N GLU A 108 -9.00 4.11 -2.14
CA GLU A 108 -8.33 4.61 -3.35
C GLU A 108 -7.52 5.88 -3.06
N GLN A 109 -8.06 6.81 -2.27
CA GLN A 109 -7.32 8.01 -1.85
C GLN A 109 -6.09 7.66 -1.01
N MET A 110 -6.21 6.71 -0.07
CA MET A 110 -5.08 6.26 0.73
C MET A 110 -3.96 5.62 -0.11
N VAL A 111 -4.33 4.85 -1.14
CA VAL A 111 -3.38 4.26 -2.09
C VAL A 111 -2.61 5.36 -2.84
N LEU A 112 -3.32 6.39 -3.30
CA LEU A 112 -2.69 7.53 -3.99
C LEU A 112 -1.75 8.29 -3.05
N GLU A 113 -2.15 8.50 -1.80
CA GLU A 113 -1.33 9.19 -0.82
C GLU A 113 -0.07 8.39 -0.45
N CYS A 114 -0.19 7.07 -0.25
CA CYS A 114 0.97 6.20 -0.04
C CYS A 114 1.97 6.30 -1.19
N LYS A 115 1.50 6.33 -2.45
CA LYS A 115 2.38 6.51 -3.62
C LYS A 115 3.09 7.86 -3.57
N ARG A 116 2.36 8.93 -3.25
CA ARG A 116 2.92 10.28 -3.14
C ARG A 116 4.00 10.36 -2.06
N LEU A 117 3.73 9.83 -0.86
CA LEU A 117 4.68 9.81 0.25
C LEU A 117 5.91 8.93 -0.05
N ASN A 118 5.70 7.77 -0.66
CA ASN A 118 6.80 6.90 -1.05
C ASN A 118 7.73 7.57 -2.08
N SER A 119 7.17 8.27 -3.07
CA SER A 119 7.97 9.06 -4.03
C SER A 119 8.75 10.18 -3.33
N ARG A 120 8.09 10.96 -2.47
CA ARG A 120 8.74 12.02 -1.68
C ARG A 120 9.93 11.48 -0.88
N ASN A 121 9.76 10.35 -0.20
CA ASN A 121 10.81 9.76 0.61
C ASN A 121 11.98 9.24 -0.25
N SER A 122 11.68 8.62 -1.39
CA SER A 122 12.69 8.11 -2.32
C SER A 122 13.54 9.24 -2.92
N GLU A 123 12.91 10.35 -3.27
CA GLU A 123 13.57 11.58 -3.73
C GLU A 123 14.50 12.13 -2.64
N LEU A 124 13.99 12.33 -1.42
CA LEU A 124 14.79 12.83 -0.29
C LEU A 124 16.01 11.95 0.01
N LEU A 125 15.83 10.62 0.06
CA LEU A 125 16.93 9.69 0.33
C LEU A 125 18.01 9.75 -0.76
N THR A 126 17.60 9.90 -2.02
CA THR A 126 18.52 10.02 -3.16
C THR A 126 19.31 11.32 -3.11
N GLU A 127 18.66 12.43 -2.77
CA GLU A 127 19.31 13.73 -2.59
C GLU A 127 20.33 13.70 -1.44
N GLN A 128 19.93 13.15 -0.29
CA GLN A 128 20.80 13.02 0.88
C GLN A 128 22.03 12.13 0.59
N TYR A 129 21.83 11.02 -0.12
CA TYR A 129 22.94 10.20 -0.58
C TYR A 129 23.89 10.97 -1.50
N SER A 130 23.36 11.73 -2.46
CA SER A 130 24.17 12.52 -3.40
C SER A 130 24.98 13.62 -2.70
N ILE A 131 24.41 14.28 -1.70
CA ILE A 131 25.09 15.27 -0.86
C ILE A 131 26.24 14.61 -0.08
N MET A 132 25.96 13.48 0.59
CA MET A 132 26.99 12.75 1.33
C MET A 132 28.14 12.28 0.43
N GLN A 133 27.85 11.81 -0.78
CA GLN A 133 28.87 11.40 -1.75
C GLN A 133 29.79 12.58 -2.12
N ARG A 134 29.23 13.78 -2.37
CA ARG A 134 30.02 14.99 -2.63
C ARG A 134 30.86 15.42 -1.43
N VAL A 135 30.31 15.35 -0.22
CA VAL A 135 31.05 15.68 1.01
C VAL A 135 32.21 14.71 1.24
N LEU A 136 32.01 13.42 0.98
CA LEU A 136 33.03 12.39 1.21
C LEU A 136 34.13 12.35 0.15
N HIS A 137 33.81 12.68 -1.10
CA HIS A 137 34.76 12.58 -2.22
C HIS A 137 35.27 13.94 -2.72
N GLY A 138 34.73 15.04 -2.19
CA GLY A 138 35.04 16.41 -2.64
C GLY A 138 34.36 16.75 -3.96
N GLU A 139 34.25 18.06 -4.26
CA GLU A 139 34.09 18.51 -5.64
C GLU A 139 35.47 18.38 -6.30
N GLU A 140 35.58 17.64 -7.41
CA GLU A 140 36.79 17.65 -8.25
C GLU A 140 36.97 19.01 -8.95
N ASP A 141 36.93 20.12 -8.21
CA ASP A 141 37.43 21.40 -8.70
C ASP A 141 38.95 21.41 -8.52
N THR A 142 39.60 20.75 -9.48
CA THR A 142 41.03 20.87 -9.71
C THR A 142 41.34 22.32 -10.08
N TYR A 143 41.68 23.13 -9.08
CA TYR A 143 42.37 24.40 -9.30
C TYR A 143 43.79 24.09 -9.80
N ALA A 144 44.06 24.42 -11.06
CA ALA A 144 45.42 24.44 -11.59
C ALA A 144 45.74 25.84 -12.15
N PRO A 145 46.42 26.71 -11.38
CA PRO A 145 47.22 27.78 -11.95
C PRO A 145 48.64 27.22 -12.17
N GLY A 146 49.09 27.23 -13.43
CA GLY A 146 50.44 26.88 -13.82
C GLY A 146 50.65 27.21 -15.28
#